data_AF-A0AA40P2U9-F1
#
_entry.id   AF-A0AA40P2U9-F1
#
_cell.length_a   1.000
_cell.length_b   1.000
_cell.length_c   1.000
_cell.angle_alpha   90.00
_cell.angle_beta   90.00
_cell.angle_gamma   90.00
#
_symmetry.space_group_name_H-M   'P 1'
#
loop_
_entity.id
_entity.type
_entity.pdbx_description
1 polymer ?
#
loop_
_entity_poly.entity_id
_entity_poly.type
_entity_poly.pdbx_seq_one_letter_code
_entity_poly.pdbx_strand_id
1 'polypeptide(L)'
;MDCDGNTIKCQSRDYIERLTFDDVLRGAVVVGAPVALYRMQAMRDANGYDPEIKVQDFQATLRIARLGYEMHVIPEVVTRYRRHPNNLSRKYKVLLEADLKSI
;
A
#
# COMPACT_ATOMS: atom_id res chain seq x y z
N MET A 1 -9.10 13.27 -3.59
CA MET A 1 -10.09 14.29 -4.01
C MET A 1 -11.49 13.76 -3.77
N ASP A 2 -12.49 14.62 -3.58
CA ASP A 2 -13.90 14.22 -3.59
C ASP A 2 -14.43 14.15 -5.04
N CYS A 3 -15.75 13.96 -5.19
CA CYS A 3 -16.41 13.93 -6.50
C CYS A 3 -16.38 15.28 -7.22
N ASP A 4 -16.21 16.37 -6.48
CA ASP A 4 -16.21 17.75 -6.99
C ASP A 4 -14.78 18.23 -7.32
N GLY A 5 -13.78 17.36 -7.13
CA GLY A 5 -12.38 17.65 -7.40
C GLY A 5 -11.66 18.36 -6.25
N ASN A 6 -12.31 18.59 -5.11
CA ASN A 6 -11.67 19.22 -3.97
C ASN A 6 -10.64 18.30 -3.32
N THR A 7 -9.56 18.88 -2.82
CA THR A 7 -8.52 18.15 -2.11
C THR A 7 -8.98 17.84 -0.68
N ILE A 8 -9.30 16.58 -0.38
CA ILE A 8 -9.70 16.16 0.99
C ILE A 8 -8.49 15.71 1.83
N LYS A 9 -7.46 15.16 1.17
CA LYS A 9 -6.26 14.61 1.82
C LYS A 9 -5.08 14.76 0.86
N CYS A 10 -3.97 15.25 1.38
CA CYS A 10 -2.66 15.19 0.74
C CYS A 10 -1.71 14.49 1.71
N GLN A 11 -0.92 13.54 1.21
CA GLN A 11 0.20 12.96 1.95
C GLN A 11 1.46 13.39 1.22
N SER A 12 2.24 14.28 1.84
CA SER A 12 3.51 14.77 1.32
C SER A 12 4.56 14.64 2.40
N ARG A 13 5.81 14.47 1.96
CA ARG A 13 7.01 14.46 2.79
C ARG A 13 8.02 15.40 2.15
N ASP A 14 8.99 15.85 2.93
CA ASP A 14 10.16 16.60 2.46
C ASP A 14 11.43 15.73 2.42
N TYR A 15 11.30 14.43 2.74
CA TYR A 15 12.37 13.43 2.73
C TYR A 15 11.94 12.13 2.03
N ILE A 16 12.92 11.32 1.64
CA ILE A 16 12.68 9.93 1.22
C ILE A 16 12.49 9.09 2.48
N GLU A 17 11.27 8.62 2.71
CA GLU A 17 10.99 7.70 3.81
C GLU A 17 11.41 6.29 3.41
N ARG A 18 12.19 5.63 4.26
CA ARG A 18 12.58 4.23 4.10
C ARG A 18 11.84 3.41 5.13
N LEU A 19 11.14 2.38 4.66
CA LEU A 19 10.35 1.48 5.50
C LEU A 19 10.92 0.07 5.38
N THR A 20 11.30 -0.50 6.51
CA THR A 20 11.67 -1.90 6.64
C THR A 20 10.44 -2.78 6.84
N PHE A 21 10.63 -4.11 6.89
CA PHE A 21 9.55 -5.02 7.26
C PHE A 21 8.89 -4.66 8.60
N ASP A 22 9.69 -4.36 9.62
CA ASP A 22 9.18 -4.06 10.96
C ASP A 22 8.35 -2.77 10.96
N ASP A 23 8.76 -1.76 10.19
CA ASP A 23 8.02 -0.50 10.03
C ASP A 23 6.67 -0.71 9.33
N VAL A 24 6.68 -1.50 8.26
CA VAL A 24 5.46 -1.84 7.51
C VAL A 24 4.49 -2.64 8.38
N LEU A 25 4.99 -3.65 9.10
CA LEU A 25 4.18 -4.52 9.94
C LEU A 25 3.58 -3.75 11.12
N ARG A 26 4.41 -3.04 11.89
CA ARG A 26 3.95 -2.35 13.12
C ARG A 26 2.95 -1.23 12.83
N GLY A 27 3.09 -0.57 11.67
CA GLY A 27 2.27 0.56 11.29
C GLY A 27 1.09 0.19 10.40
N ALA A 28 0.96 -1.09 10.01
CA ALA A 28 0.07 -1.54 8.94
C ALA A 28 0.16 -0.61 7.71
N VAL A 29 1.39 -0.29 7.31
CA VAL A 29 1.65 0.75 6.32
C VAL A 29 1.34 0.22 4.92
N VAL A 30 0.31 0.79 4.30
CA VAL A 30 0.02 0.56 2.88
C VAL A 30 0.76 1.62 2.06
N VAL A 31 1.78 1.20 1.33
CA VAL A 31 2.59 2.10 0.51
C VAL A 31 1.88 2.41 -0.79
N GLY A 32 1.30 3.61 -0.89
CA GLY A 32 0.92 4.26 -2.14
C GLY A 32 0.14 3.38 -3.13
N ALA A 33 -0.95 2.73 -2.74
CA ALA A 33 -1.73 1.79 -3.57
C ALA A 33 -1.81 2.07 -5.09
N PRO A 34 -2.20 3.28 -5.57
CA PRO A 34 -2.27 3.55 -7.02
C PRO A 34 -0.91 3.84 -7.71
N VAL A 35 0.18 3.98 -6.93
CA VAL A 35 1.50 4.47 -7.39
C VAL A 35 2.65 3.59 -6.92
N ALA A 36 2.36 2.48 -6.24
CA ALA A 36 3.37 1.53 -5.80
C ALA A 36 4.04 0.90 -7.03
N LEU A 37 5.36 1.02 -7.09
CA LEU A 37 6.16 0.43 -8.15
C LEU A 37 7.12 -0.58 -7.53
N TYR A 38 6.98 -1.84 -7.93
CA TYR A 38 7.85 -2.92 -7.51
C TYR A 38 8.75 -3.34 -8.66
N ARG A 39 10.01 -3.66 -8.35
CA ARG A 39 10.85 -4.36 -9.32
C ARG A 39 10.23 -5.72 -9.62
N MET A 40 10.24 -6.11 -10.89
CA MET A 40 9.69 -7.40 -11.31
C MET A 40 10.30 -8.59 -10.54
N GLN A 41 11.60 -8.52 -10.21
CA GLN A 41 12.25 -9.56 -9.42
C GLN A 41 11.66 -9.67 -8.01
N ALA A 42 11.49 -8.55 -7.31
CA ALA A 42 10.91 -8.54 -5.96
C ALA A 42 9.48 -9.12 -5.94
N MET A 43 8.67 -8.82 -6.96
CA MET A 43 7.33 -9.43 -7.11
C MET A 43 7.40 -10.95 -7.33
N ARG A 44 8.37 -11.43 -8.12
CA ARG A 44 8.56 -12.87 -8.37
C ARG A 44 9.05 -13.59 -7.12
N ASP A 45 10.00 -13.01 -6.39
CA ASP A 45 10.51 -13.56 -5.14
C ASP A 45 9.40 -13.67 -4.08
N ALA A 46 8.48 -12.69 -4.06
CA ALA A 46 7.31 -12.67 -3.18
C ALA A 46 6.14 -13.58 -3.62
N ASN A 47 6.33 -14.38 -4.68
CA ASN A 47 5.31 -15.24 -5.29
C ASN A 47 4.05 -14.48 -5.75
N GLY A 48 4.20 -13.22 -6.15
CA GLY A 48 3.13 -12.41 -6.74
C GLY A 48 1.91 -12.17 -5.84
N TYR A 49 0.79 -11.87 -6.50
CA TYR A 49 -0.51 -11.62 -5.87
C TYR A 49 -1.28 -12.92 -5.65
N ASP A 50 -2.05 -12.97 -4.57
CA ASP A 50 -2.94 -14.07 -4.25
C ASP A 50 -4.34 -13.80 -4.82
N PRO A 51 -4.81 -14.57 -5.82
CA PRO A 51 -6.10 -14.30 -6.47
C PRO A 51 -7.30 -14.45 -5.52
N GLU A 52 -7.16 -15.13 -4.38
CA GLU A 52 -8.25 -15.30 -3.40
C GLU A 52 -8.43 -14.08 -2.48
N ILE A 53 -7.50 -13.13 -2.53
CA ILE A 53 -7.54 -11.94 -1.67
C ILE A 53 -8.02 -10.71 -2.45
N LYS A 54 -9.05 -10.04 -1.92
CA LYS A 54 -9.70 -8.91 -2.61
C LYS A 54 -8.95 -7.59 -2.50
N VAL A 55 -8.19 -7.38 -1.42
CA VAL A 55 -7.39 -6.17 -1.19
C VAL A 55 -5.99 -6.60 -0.83
N GLN A 56 -5.01 -6.25 -1.67
CA GLN A 56 -3.70 -6.89 -1.64
C GLN A 56 -2.52 -5.93 -1.53
N ASP A 57 -2.77 -4.62 -1.52
CA ASP A 57 -1.70 -3.61 -1.49
C ASP A 57 -0.81 -3.78 -0.25
N PHE A 58 -1.42 -4.01 0.90
CA PHE A 58 -0.69 -4.27 2.15
C PHE A 58 0.09 -5.60 2.09
N GLN A 59 -0.55 -6.67 1.62
CA GLN A 59 0.09 -7.99 1.48
C GLN A 59 1.30 -7.96 0.57
N ALA A 60 1.19 -7.34 -0.59
CA ALA A 60 2.29 -7.22 -1.52
C ALA A 60 3.46 -6.46 -0.88
N THR A 61 3.17 -5.33 -0.23
CA THR A 61 4.17 -4.56 0.51
C THR A 61 4.85 -5.42 1.58
N LEU A 62 4.06 -6.11 2.40
CA LEU A 62 4.55 -6.89 3.54
C LEU A 62 5.36 -8.12 3.11
N ARG A 63 4.88 -8.86 2.10
CA ARG A 63 5.56 -10.05 1.56
C ARG A 63 6.90 -9.68 0.92
N ILE A 64 6.95 -8.59 0.17
CA ILE A 64 8.21 -8.10 -0.42
C ILE A 64 9.16 -7.61 0.69
N ALA A 65 8.65 -6.86 1.67
CA ALA A 65 9.48 -6.36 2.77
C ALA A 65 10.07 -7.50 3.62
N ARG A 66 9.32 -8.58 3.82
CA ARG A 66 9.77 -9.80 4.55
C ARG A 66 10.98 -10.47 3.91
N LEU A 67 11.20 -10.27 2.61
CA LEU A 67 12.36 -10.80 1.88
C LEU A 67 13.62 -9.92 2.03
N GLY A 68 13.54 -8.85 2.84
CA GLY A 68 14.65 -7.91 3.07
C GLY A 68 14.69 -6.73 2.11
N TYR A 69 13.72 -6.61 1.20
CA TYR A 69 13.57 -5.41 0.38
C TYR A 69 13.00 -4.26 1.22
N GLU A 70 13.49 -3.04 1.00
CA GLU A 70 12.94 -1.83 1.61
C GLU A 70 11.89 -1.18 0.71
N MET A 71 10.94 -0.48 1.32
CA MET A 71 10.03 0.41 0.61
C MET A 71 10.49 1.84 0.76
N HIS A 72 10.70 2.54 -0.36
CA HIS A 72 11.10 3.93 -0.36
C HIS A 72 9.95 4.80 -0.86
N VAL A 73 9.48 5.72 -0.03
CA VAL A 73 8.44 6.70 -0.41
C VAL A 73 9.11 8.01 -0.74
N ILE A 74 9.02 8.41 -2.01
CA ILE A 74 9.59 9.67 -2.50
C ILE A 74 8.74 10.88 -2.05
N PRO A 75 9.36 12.06 -1.84
CA PRO A 75 8.67 13.27 -1.40
C PRO A 75 7.86 13.98 -2.51
N GLU A 76 7.33 13.23 -3.48
CA GLU A 76 6.67 13.79 -4.67
C GLU A 76 5.20 13.37 -4.77
N VAL A 77 4.33 14.35 -5.01
CA VAL A 77 2.91 14.08 -5.26
C VAL A 77 2.73 13.73 -6.73
N VAL A 78 2.74 12.43 -7.03
CA VAL A 78 2.67 11.91 -8.41
C VAL A 78 1.26 11.48 -8.85
N THR A 79 0.26 11.54 -7.96
CA THR A 79 -1.12 11.14 -8.30
C THR A 79 -2.17 11.89 -7.50
N ARG A 80 -3.41 11.88 -8.00
CA ARG A 80 -4.60 12.31 -7.28
C ARG A 80 -5.66 11.21 -7.34
N TYR A 81 -5.90 10.55 -6.20
CA TYR A 81 -6.92 9.51 -6.10
C TYR A 81 -8.27 10.07 -5.66
N ARG A 82 -9.34 9.73 -6.37
CA ARG A 82 -10.71 10.09 -6.02
C ARG A 82 -11.23 9.15 -4.93
N ARG A 83 -11.70 9.72 -3.81
CA ARG A 83 -12.34 8.96 -2.74
C ARG A 83 -13.85 9.05 -2.92
N HIS A 84 -14.54 7.92 -2.81
CA HIS A 84 -16.00 7.86 -2.85
C HIS A 84 -16.56 7.01 -1.69
N PRO A 85 -17.87 7.09 -1.39
CA PRO A 85 -18.47 6.40 -0.25
C PRO A 85 -18.21 4.89 -0.23
N ASN A 86 -18.22 4.26 -1.40
CA ASN A 86 -18.06 2.80 -1.56
C ASN A 86 -16.60 2.30 -1.61
N ASN A 87 -15.59 3.15 -1.31
CA ASN A 87 -14.19 2.71 -1.31
C ASN A 87 -13.98 1.52 -0.36
N LEU A 88 -13.33 0.45 -0.83
CA LEU A 88 -12.98 -0.73 -0.01
C LEU A 88 -12.15 -0.37 1.22
N SER A 89 -11.29 0.65 1.11
CA SER A 89 -10.51 1.19 2.25
C SER A 89 -11.36 1.64 3.46
N ARG A 90 -12.68 1.86 3.30
CA ARG A 90 -13.59 2.21 4.41
C ARG A 90 -14.24 0.99 5.06
N LYS A 91 -14.08 -0.21 4.48
CA LYS A 91 -14.66 -1.47 4.97
C LYS A 91 -13.62 -2.22 5.81
N TYR A 92 -13.41 -1.77 7.04
CA TYR A 92 -12.32 -2.27 7.90
C TYR A 92 -12.30 -3.79 8.07
N LYS A 93 -13.47 -4.46 8.15
CA LYS A 93 -13.53 -5.93 8.27
C LYS A 93 -12.94 -6.64 7.06
N VAL A 94 -13.23 -6.15 5.86
CA VAL A 94 -12.72 -6.73 4.61
C VAL A 94 -11.21 -6.56 4.52
N LEU A 95 -10.68 -5.42 4.98
CA LEU A 95 -9.24 -5.19 5.06
C LEU A 95 -8.60 -6.14 6.08
N LEU A 96 -9.14 -6.21 7.29
CA LEU A 96 -8.61 -7.07 8.34
C LEU A 96 -8.61 -8.54 7.95
N GLU A 97 -9.71 -9.05 7.38
CA GLU A 97 -9.78 -10.43 6.89
C GLU A 97 -8.76 -10.72 5.80
N ALA A 98 -8.50 -9.75 4.93
CA ALA A 98 -7.43 -9.85 3.95
C ALA A 98 -6.06 -9.86 4.65
N ASP A 99 -5.79 -8.90 5.52
CA ASP A 99 -4.50 -8.73 6.21
C ASP A 99 -4.13 -9.96 7.04
N LEU A 100 -5.09 -10.64 7.65
CA LEU A 100 -4.88 -11.89 8.40
C LEU A 100 -4.49 -13.08 7.51
N LYS A 101 -4.75 -13.06 6.21
CA LYS A 101 -4.30 -14.09 5.25
C LYS A 101 -2.85 -13.89 4.77
N SER A 102 -2.22 -12.81 5.21
CA SER A 102 -0.88 -12.40 4.75
C SER A 102 0.25 -13.04 5.56
N ILE A 103 -0.08 -13.67 6.69
CA ILE A 103 0.81 -14.21 7.72
C ILE A 103 0.65 -15.72 7.76
#